data_AF-K9W875-F1
#
_entry.id   AF-K9W875-F1
#
_cell.length_a   1.000
_cell.length_b   1.000
_cell.length_c   1.000
_cell.angle_alpha   90.00
_cell.angle_beta   90.00
_cell.angle_gamma   90.00
#
_symmetry.space_group_name_H-M   'P 1'
#
loop_
_entity.id
_entity.type
_entity.pdbx_description
1 polymer ?
#
loop_
_entity_poly.entity_id
_entity_poly.type
_entity_poly.pdbx_seq_one_letter_code
_entity_poly.pdbx_strand_id
1 'polypeptide(L)'
;MKTSSVKEHLLCPHCKFSISTLDKFCPHCGSEFEHLNSPSPENNKILVHCGTCQGLVESDDQFCPHCGAAMNGTQTPDNSVGWIVYALLGILGLVLLIGF
;
A
#
# COMPACT_ATOMS: atom_id res chain seq x y z
N MET A 1 -27.33 1.61 -22.29
CA MET A 1 -25.94 1.19 -22.56
C MET A 1 -25.73 -0.14 -21.83
N LYS A 2 -25.56 -1.25 -22.55
CA LYS A 2 -25.31 -2.58 -21.94
C LYS A 2 -23.84 -2.65 -21.55
N THR A 3 -23.50 -2.30 -20.31
CA THR A 3 -22.15 -2.55 -19.78
C THR A 3 -22.05 -4.05 -19.51
N SER A 4 -21.52 -4.74 -20.51
CA SER A 4 -21.15 -6.15 -20.46
C SER A 4 -20.17 -6.36 -19.31
N SER A 5 -20.67 -6.92 -18.22
CA SER A 5 -19.89 -7.42 -17.10
C SER A 5 -18.98 -8.52 -17.64
N VAL A 6 -17.70 -8.19 -17.86
CA VAL A 6 -16.67 -9.17 -18.21
C VAL A 6 -16.50 -10.04 -16.97
N LYS A 7 -17.24 -11.14 -16.89
CA LYS A 7 -16.96 -12.23 -15.96
C LYS A 7 -15.69 -12.90 -16.45
N GLU A 8 -14.55 -12.41 -15.98
CA GLU A 8 -13.28 -13.12 -16.13
C GLU A 8 -13.42 -14.45 -15.38
N HIS A 9 -13.71 -15.52 -16.11
CA HIS A 9 -13.68 -16.88 -15.57
C HIS A 9 -12.22 -17.31 -15.49
N LEU A 10 -11.70 -17.40 -14.26
CA LEU A 10 -10.39 -17.97 -14.00
C LEU A 10 -10.53 -19.49 -13.94
N LEU A 11 -9.47 -20.23 -14.24
CA LEU A 11 -9.45 -21.68 -14.05
C LEU A 11 -8.77 -22.01 -12.73
N CYS A 12 -9.38 -22.88 -11.93
CA CYS A 12 -8.75 -23.39 -10.72
C CYS A 12 -7.45 -24.13 -11.07
N PRO A 13 -6.29 -23.80 -10.47
CA PRO A 13 -5.02 -24.47 -10.78
C PRO A 13 -5.04 -25.96 -10.41
N HIS A 14 -5.86 -26.35 -9.43
CA HIS A 14 -5.94 -27.72 -8.94
C HIS A 14 -6.83 -28.59 -9.84
N CYS A 15 -8.11 -28.22 -10.02
CA CYS A 15 -9.10 -29.03 -10.75
C CYS A 15 -9.47 -28.52 -12.14
N LYS A 16 -8.96 -27.36 -12.57
CA LYS A 16 -9.19 -26.72 -13.88
C LYS A 16 -10.66 -26.34 -14.12
N PHE A 17 -11.46 -26.34 -13.06
CA PHE A 17 -12.83 -25.87 -13.08
C PHE A 17 -12.89 -24.35 -13.24
N SER A 18 -13.86 -23.84 -14.00
CA SER A 18 -14.09 -22.40 -14.16
C SER A 18 -14.64 -21.81 -12.86
N ILE A 19 -13.90 -20.88 -12.27
CA ILE A 19 -14.20 -20.20 -11.02
C ILE A 19 -14.41 -18.71 -11.29
N SER A 20 -15.26 -18.04 -10.51
CA SER A 20 -15.43 -16.59 -10.61
C SER A 20 -14.33 -15.89 -9.82
N THR A 21 -13.96 -14.68 -10.23
CA THR A 21 -12.95 -13.83 -9.56
C THR A 21 -13.31 -13.37 -8.14
N LEU A 22 -14.47 -13.79 -7.62
CA LEU A 22 -15.02 -13.36 -6.33
C LEU A 22 -15.06 -14.49 -5.29
N ASP A 23 -14.85 -15.74 -5.69
CA ASP A 23 -15.05 -16.91 -4.84
C ASP A 23 -13.74 -17.29 -4.13
N LYS A 24 -13.65 -17.24 -2.80
CA LYS A 24 -12.38 -17.60 -2.11
C LYS A 24 -11.99 -19.09 -2.22
N PHE A 25 -12.93 -19.95 -2.59
CA PHE A 25 -12.76 -21.39 -2.61
C PHE A 25 -13.34 -22.00 -3.89
N CYS A 26 -12.73 -23.09 -4.37
CA CYS A 26 -13.28 -23.83 -5.50
C CYS A 26 -14.58 -24.52 -5.10
N PRO A 27 -15.72 -24.27 -5.77
CA PRO A 27 -16.95 -25.02 -5.50
C PRO A 27 -16.84 -26.50 -5.91
N HIS A 28 -15.87 -26.85 -6.76
CA HIS A 28 -15.70 -28.22 -7.26
C HIS A 28 -14.69 -29.04 -6.45
N CYS A 29 -13.63 -28.44 -5.91
CA CYS A 29 -12.58 -29.19 -5.20
C CYS A 29 -12.25 -28.67 -3.81
N GLY A 30 -12.86 -27.57 -3.37
CA GLY A 30 -12.63 -26.97 -2.05
C GLY A 30 -11.26 -26.30 -1.87
N SER A 31 -10.41 -26.24 -2.91
CA SER A 31 -9.12 -25.55 -2.80
C SER A 31 -9.35 -24.05 -2.58
N GLU A 32 -8.71 -23.49 -1.57
CA GLU A 32 -8.63 -22.04 -1.36
C GLU A 32 -7.73 -21.41 -2.43
N PHE A 33 -8.12 -20.24 -2.93
CA PHE A 33 -7.27 -19.45 -3.82
C PHE A 33 -7.46 -17.96 -3.54
N GLU A 34 -6.34 -17.26 -3.46
CA GLU A 34 -6.31 -15.82 -3.20
C GLU A 34 -6.64 -15.06 -4.50
N HIS A 35 -7.78 -14.39 -4.56
CA HIS A 35 -8.09 -13.49 -5.66
C HIS A 35 -7.34 -12.17 -5.47
N LEU A 36 -6.50 -11.81 -6.46
CA LEU A 36 -5.80 -10.53 -6.55
C LEU A 36 -6.71 -9.28 -6.66
N ASN A 37 -8.04 -9.46 -6.62
CA ASN A 37 -9.03 -8.40 -6.81
C ASN A 37 -9.76 -7.97 -5.54
N SER A 38 -9.23 -8.24 -4.36
CA SER A 38 -9.58 -7.40 -3.22
C SER A 38 -8.96 -6.02 -3.48
N PRO A 39 -9.72 -4.91 -3.50
CA PRO A 39 -9.13 -3.61 -3.20
C PRO A 39 -8.73 -3.67 -1.72
N SER A 40 -7.64 -4.38 -1.45
CA SER A 40 -6.96 -4.33 -0.17
C SER A 40 -6.54 -2.87 0.01
N PRO A 41 -6.80 -2.24 1.17
CA PRO A 41 -6.24 -0.93 1.43
C PRO A 41 -4.73 -1.09 1.25
N GLU A 42 -4.20 -0.45 0.21
CA GLU A 42 -2.82 0.02 0.09
C GLU A 42 -1.93 -0.33 1.29
N ASN A 43 -1.53 -1.59 1.41
CA ASN A 43 -0.47 -1.97 2.31
C ASN A 43 0.79 -1.66 1.52
N ASN A 44 1.07 -0.37 1.40
CA ASN A 44 2.36 0.14 0.95
C ASN A 44 3.39 -0.23 2.02
N LYS A 45 3.63 -1.53 2.20
CA LYS A 45 4.76 -2.04 2.98
C LYS A 45 6.00 -1.48 2.32
N ILE A 46 6.51 -0.38 2.86
CA ILE A 46 7.77 0.18 2.42
C ILE A 46 8.80 -0.81 2.95
N LEU A 47 9.38 -1.62 2.08
CA LEU A 47 10.49 -2.49 2.46
C LEU A 47 11.78 -1.69 2.46
N VAL A 48 12.56 -1.84 3.53
CA VAL A 48 13.87 -1.22 3.73
C VAL A 48 14.91 -2.30 3.97
N HIS A 49 16.14 -2.02 3.53
CA HIS A 49 17.27 -2.90 3.82
C HIS A 49 17.79 -2.66 5.24
N CYS A 50 18.02 -3.73 5.99
CA CYS A 50 18.67 -3.65 7.28
C CYS A 50 20.12 -3.16 7.12
N GLY A 51 20.51 -2.13 7.88
CA GLY A 51 21.90 -1.61 7.86
C GLY A 51 22.95 -2.62 8.34
N THR A 52 22.55 -3.66 9.08
CA THR A 52 23.46 -4.66 9.67
C THR A 52 23.65 -5.88 8.78
N CYS A 53 22.55 -6.45 8.27
CA CYS A 53 22.59 -7.72 7.50
C CYS A 53 22.15 -7.58 6.04
N GLN A 54 21.75 -6.37 5.61
CA GLN A 54 21.19 -6.08 4.29
C GLN A 54 19.93 -6.88 3.91
N GLY A 55 19.35 -7.66 4.85
CA GLY A 55 18.07 -8.32 4.66
C GLY A 55 16.94 -7.31 4.44
N LEU A 56 15.95 -7.68 3.64
CA LEU A 56 14.74 -6.87 3.44
C LEU A 56 13.87 -6.97 4.69
N VAL A 57 13.39 -5.83 5.18
CA VAL A 57 12.55 -5.72 6.38
C VAL A 57 11.45 -4.70 6.12
N GLU A 58 10.31 -4.85 6.77
CA GLU A 58 9.24 -3.85 6.69
C GLU A 58 9.64 -2.60 7.47
N SER A 59 9.36 -1.40 6.93
CA SER A 59 9.74 -0.14 7.59
C SER A 59 9.04 0.11 8.92
N ASP A 60 7.93 -0.60 9.19
CA ASP A 60 7.17 -0.53 10.44
C ASP A 60 7.79 -1.42 11.53
N ASP A 61 8.62 -2.39 11.16
CA ASP A 61 9.25 -3.30 12.12
C ASP A 61 10.31 -2.58 12.97
N GLN A 62 10.23 -2.75 14.30
CA GLN A 62 11.20 -2.23 15.26
C GLN A 62 12.52 -3.04 15.28
N PHE A 63 12.49 -4.28 14.80
CA PHE A 63 13.63 -5.21 14.82
C PHE A 63 13.71 -5.99 13.51
N CYS A 64 14.92 -6.19 13.02
CA CYS A 64 15.14 -6.99 11.81
C CYS A 64 14.87 -8.49 12.10
N PRO A 65 13.96 -9.15 11.38
CA PRO A 65 13.67 -10.58 11.57
C PRO A 65 14.83 -11.50 11.15
N HIS A 66 15.77 -11.00 10.35
CA HIS A 66 16.91 -11.79 9.88
C HIS A 66 18.10 -11.81 10.84
N CYS A 67 18.29 -10.75 11.64
CA CYS A 67 19.48 -10.62 12.49
C CYS A 67 19.21 -10.09 13.90
N GLY A 68 17.98 -9.66 14.21
CA GLY A 68 17.61 -9.09 15.51
C GLY A 68 18.10 -7.67 15.77
N ALA A 69 18.77 -7.02 14.80
CA ALA A 69 19.21 -5.63 14.96
C ALA A 69 18.01 -4.67 15.04
N ALA A 70 18.10 -3.65 15.89
CA ALA A 70 17.07 -2.63 16.03
C ALA A 70 16.99 -1.74 14.77
N MET A 71 15.76 -1.47 14.33
CA MET A 71 15.44 -0.65 13.16
C MET A 71 15.07 0.74 13.68
N ASN A 72 15.83 1.78 13.29
CA ASN A 72 15.53 3.15 13.71
C ASN A 72 14.36 3.71 12.88
N GLY A 73 13.13 3.37 13.27
CA GLY A 73 11.91 3.85 12.65
C GLY A 73 11.71 5.36 12.88
N THR A 74 12.16 6.18 11.95
CA THR A 74 11.74 7.58 11.85
C THR A 74 11.27 7.84 10.43
N GLN A 75 10.15 7.23 10.08
CA GLN A 75 9.37 7.60 8.91
C GLN A 75 8.22 8.50 9.39
N THR A 76 8.54 9.65 10.00
CA THR A 76 7.53 10.70 10.08
C THR A 76 7.30 11.21 8.67
N PRO A 77 6.07 11.22 8.14
CA PRO A 77 5.81 11.91 6.89
C PRO A 77 6.26 13.35 7.07
N ASP A 78 7.32 13.74 6.34
CA ASP A 78 7.93 15.06 6.41
C ASP A 78 6.93 16.09 5.86
N ASN A 79 5.98 16.48 6.71
CA ASN A 79 5.09 17.61 6.50
C ASN A 79 5.80 18.95 6.82
N SER A 80 7.12 18.91 7.02
CA SER A 80 7.99 20.06 7.24
C SER A 80 7.97 21.07 6.10
N VAL A 81 7.59 20.66 4.88
CA VAL A 81 7.48 21.61 3.74
C VAL A 81 6.13 22.34 3.74
N GLY A 82 5.07 21.74 4.28
CA GLY A 82 3.72 22.28 4.21
C GLY A 82 3.53 23.61 4.94
N TRP A 83 4.02 23.69 6.19
CA TRP A 83 3.87 24.90 7.01
C TRP A 83 4.67 26.09 6.47
N ILE A 84 5.82 25.85 5.83
CA ILE A 84 6.64 26.88 5.20
C ILE A 84 5.88 27.51 4.02
N VAL A 85 5.25 26.69 3.18
CA VAL A 85 4.44 27.17 2.04
C VAL A 85 3.24 27.98 2.52
N TYR A 86 2.52 27.50 3.54
CA TYR A 86 1.39 28.26 4.13
C TYR A 86 1.85 29.57 4.77
N ALA A 87 3.00 29.58 5.45
CA ALA A 87 3.56 30.80 6.03
C ALA A 87 3.91 31.83 4.95
N LEU A 88 4.57 31.42 3.85
CA LEU A 88 4.93 32.32 2.75
C LEU A 88 3.69 32.87 2.02
N LEU A 89 2.70 32.04 1.75
CA LEU A 89 1.43 32.47 1.13
C LEU A 89 0.66 33.43 2.05
N GLY A 90 0.64 33.15 3.36
CA GLY A 90 0.03 34.01 4.36
C GLY A 90 0.70 35.38 4.46
N ILE A 91 2.04 35.42 4.48
CA ILE A 91 2.81 36.68 4.51
C ILE A 91 2.57 37.47 3.22
N LEU A 92 2.59 36.82 2.06
CA LEU A 92 2.32 37.48 0.78
C LEU A 92 0.90 38.08 0.73
N GLY A 93 -0.10 37.32 1.21
CA GLY A 93 -1.48 37.80 1.32
C GLY A 93 -1.63 38.98 2.27
N LEU A 94 -0.93 38.96 3.42
CA LEU A 94 -0.93 40.05 4.39
C LEU A 94 -0.31 41.33 3.80
N VAL A 95 0.83 41.22 3.10
CA VAL A 95 1.49 42.36 2.45
C VAL A 95 0.58 42.98 1.37
N LEU A 96 -0.13 42.17 0.60
CA LEU A 96 -1.10 42.65 -0.38
C LEU A 96 -2.31 43.34 0.26
N LEU A 97 -2.74 42.91 1.45
CA LEU A 97 -3.87 43.50 2.19
C LEU A 97 -3.48 44.84 2.84
N ILE A 98 -2.26 44.97 3.37
CA ILE A 98 -1.79 46.21 4.01
C ILE A 98 -1.31 47.24 2.97
N GLY A 99 -0.90 46.79 1.78
CA GLY A 99 -0.35 47.62 0.71
C GLY A 99 -1.36 48.18 -0.31
N PHE A 100 -2.65 47.91 -0.15
CA PHE A 100 -3.76 48.41 -0.99
C PHE A 100 -4.72 49.26 -0.16
#